data_AF-A0A2G9NUD1-F1
#
_entry.id   AF-A0A2G9NUD1-F1
#
_cell.length_a   1.000
_cell.length_b   1.000
_cell.length_c   1.000
_cell.angle_alpha   90.00
_cell.angle_beta   90.00
_cell.angle_gamma   90.00
#
_symmetry.space_group_name_H-M   'P 1'
#
loop_
_entity.id
_entity.type
_entity.pdbx_description
1 polymer ?
#
loop_
_entity_poly.entity_id
_entity_poly.type
_entity_poly.pdbx_seq_one_letter_code
_entity_poly.pdbx_strand_id
1 'polypeptide(L)' 'MAKDYFRFWAGIVAVILGIILILIGFFTLFITWFYGIPIFIIGVLLLINAGNEEEIEKVKKRKK' A
#
# COMPACT_ATOMS: atom_id res chain seq x y z
N MET A 1 0.19 9.26 14.83
CA MET A 1 0.42 8.04 15.65
C MET A 1 -0.57 6.91 15.37
N ALA A 2 -1.82 6.85 15.88
CA ALA A 2 -2.69 5.66 15.64
C ALA A 2 -3.18 5.49 14.18
N LYS A 3 -3.28 6.59 13.43
CA LYS A 3 -3.79 6.61 12.05
C LYS A 3 -2.78 6.07 11.03
N ASP A 4 -1.49 6.15 11.36
CA ASP A 4 -0.39 5.81 10.44
C ASP A 4 -0.16 4.30 10.38
N TYR A 5 -0.26 3.62 11.53
CA TYR A 5 -0.17 2.16 11.60
C TYR A 5 -1.30 1.48 10.81
N PHE A 6 -2.52 2.00 10.87
CA PHE A 6 -3.63 1.44 10.11
C PHE A 6 -3.38 1.53 8.59
N ARG A 7 -2.90 2.68 8.10
CA ARG A 7 -2.58 2.87 6.67
C ARG A 7 -1.42 2.00 6.23
N PHE A 8 -0.40 1.87 7.08
CA PHE A 8 0.74 1.00 6.83
C PHE A 8 0.33 -0.48 6.72
N TRP A 9 -0.42 -0.99 7.69
CA TRP A 9 -0.94 -2.37 7.66
C TRP A 9 -1.91 -2.60 6.50
N ALA A 10 -2.81 -1.64 6.23
CA ALA A 10 -3.71 -1.71 5.09
C ALA A 10 -2.95 -1.73 3.75
N GLY A 11 -1.88 -0.94 3.63
CA GLY A 11 -0.99 -0.94 2.48
C GLY A 11 -0.29 -2.29 2.28
N ILE A 12 0.26 -2.89 3.34
CA ILE A 12 0.89 -4.22 3.28
C ILE A 12 -0.12 -5.27 2.79
N VAL A 13 -1.31 -5.29 3.39
CA VAL A 13 -2.37 -6.25 3.02
C VAL A 13 -2.79 -6.04 1.56
N ALA A 14 -2.98 -4.80 1.12
CA ALA A 14 -3.33 -4.49 -0.26
C ALA A 14 -2.25 -4.91 -1.26
N VAL A 15 -0.97 -4.71 -0.94
CA VAL A 15 0.15 -5.17 -1.77
C VAL A 15 0.16 -6.69 -1.88
N ILE A 16 0.04 -7.41 -0.75
CA ILE A 16 0.03 -8.87 -0.73
C ILE A 16 -1.16 -9.42 -1.53
N LEU A 17 -2.36 -8.89 -1.32
CA LEU A 17 -3.55 -9.30 -2.07
C LEU A 17 -3.41 -8.99 -3.57
N GLY A 18 -2.86 -7.84 -3.93
CA GLY A 18 -2.56 -7.46 -5.31
C GLY A 18 -1.60 -8.43 -5.99
N ILE A 19 -0.50 -8.81 -5.32
CA ILE A 19 0.46 -9.81 -5.82
C ILE A 19 -0.24 -11.15 -6.03
N ILE A 20 -1.01 -11.63 -5.04
CA ILE A 20 -1.75 -12.89 -5.13
C ILE A 20 -2.70 -12.87 -6.34
N LEU A 21 -3.46 -11.79 -6.53
CA LEU A 21 -4.37 -11.65 -7.68
C LEU A 21 -3.64 -11.62 -9.03
N ILE A 22 -2.49 -10.96 -9.10
CA ILE A 22 -1.64 -10.96 -10.31
C ILE A 22 -1.17 -12.38 -10.62
N LEU A 23 -0.67 -13.11 -9.61
CA LEU A 23 -0.24 -14.49 -9.72
C LEU A 23 -1.38 -15.42 -10.16
N ILE A 24 -2.56 -15.31 -9.54
CA ILE A 24 -3.75 -16.09 -9.92
C ILE A 24 -4.18 -15.76 -11.35
N GLY A 25 -4.04 -14.52 -11.79
CA GLY A 25 -4.38 -14.13 -13.16
C GLY A 25 -3.50 -14.78 -14.23
N PHE A 26 -2.28 -15.20 -13.91
CA PHE A 26 -1.48 -16.03 -14.83
C PHE A 26 -2.12 -17.40 -15.11
N PHE A 27 -2.92 -17.93 -14.18
CA PHE A 27 -3.49 -19.28 -14.24
C PHE A 27 -5.00 -19.31 -14.55
N THR A 28 -5.71 -18.19 -14.42
CA THR A 28 -7.18 -18.12 -14.57
C THR A 28 -7.57 -17.47 -15.88
N LEU A 29 -7.52 -16.13 -15.96
CA LEU A 29 -7.86 -15.31 -17.12
C LEU A 29 -7.15 -13.96 -17.01
N PHE A 30 -6.77 -13.36 -18.14
CA PHE A 30 -6.18 -12.00 -18.19
C PHE A 30 -7.06 -10.93 -17.52
N ILE A 31 -8.37 -11.16 -17.39
CA ILE A 31 -9.29 -10.23 -16.75
C ILE A 31 -8.97 -10.00 -15.26
N THR A 32 -8.40 -10.99 -14.57
CA THR A 32 -8.02 -10.90 -13.16
C THR A 32 -6.94 -9.83 -12.94
N TRP A 33 -6.13 -9.53 -13.96
CA TRP A 33 -5.08 -8.51 -13.88
C TRP A 33 -5.64 -7.09 -13.82
N PHE A 34 -6.80 -6.83 -14.42
CA PHE A 34 -7.49 -5.54 -14.30
C PHE A 34 -7.88 -5.20 -12.87
N TYR A 35 -7.97 -6.20 -11.98
CA TYR A 35 -8.23 -6.01 -10.57
C TYR A 35 -6.94 -6.08 -9.74
N GLY A 36 -6.05 -7.03 -10.05
CA GLY A 36 -4.79 -7.22 -9.31
C GLY A 36 -3.84 -6.04 -9.43
N ILE A 37 -3.64 -5.49 -10.64
CA ILE A 37 -2.70 -4.39 -10.88
C ILE A 37 -3.14 -3.10 -10.16
N PRO A 38 -4.40 -2.62 -10.27
CA PRO A 38 -4.83 -1.44 -9.51
C PRO A 38 -4.76 -1.62 -8.00
N ILE A 39 -5.14 -2.80 -7.47
CA ILE A 39 -5.04 -3.09 -6.03
C ILE A 39 -3.59 -3.02 -5.55
N PHE A 40 -2.66 -3.59 -6.32
CA PHE A 40 -1.23 -3.51 -6.04
C PHE A 40 -0.74 -2.05 -6.03
N ILE A 41 -1.10 -1.26 -7.05
CA ILE A 41 -0.70 0.16 -7.15
C ILE A 41 -1.23 0.96 -5.95
N ILE A 42 -2.50 0.78 -5.59
CA ILE A 42 -3.11 1.45 -4.43
C ILE A 42 -2.37 1.06 -3.14
N GLY A 43 -2.04 -0.23 -2.97
CA GLY A 43 -1.26 -0.70 -1.84
C GLY A 43 0.11 -0.04 -1.73
N VAL A 44 0.84 0.06 -2.85
CA VAL A 44 2.13 0.74 -2.90
C VAL A 44 2.01 2.22 -2.56
N LEU A 45 1.00 2.93 -3.10
CA LEU A 45 0.76 4.34 -2.80
C LEU A 45 0.43 4.59 -1.33
N LEU A 46 -0.32 3.68 -0.69
CA LEU A 46 -0.60 3.77 0.74
C LEU A 46 0.68 3.62 1.59
N LEU A 47 1.60 2.74 1.18
CA LEU A 47 2.88 2.55 1.89
C LEU A 47 3.82 3.74 1.74
N ILE A 48 3.95 4.29 0.53
CA ILE A 48 4.80 5.47 0.28
C ILE A 48 4.30 6.67 1.09
N ASN A 49 2.99 6.91 1.09
CA ASN A 49 2.41 8.03 1.84
C ASN A 49 2.51 7.85 3.36
N ALA A 50 2.41 6.62 3.87
CA ALA A 50 2.64 6.34 5.29
C ALA A 50 4.09 6.59 5.71
N GLY A 51 5.07 6.28 4.85
CA GLY A 51 6.49 6.54 5.11
C GLY A 51 6.85 8.03 5.16
N ASN A 52 6.22 8.84 4.31
CA ASN A 52 6.47 10.30 4.25
C ASN A 52 5.86 11.07 5.43
N GLU A 53 4.74 10.59 6.01
CA GLU A 53 4.10 11.22 7.18
C GLU A 53 5.02 11.22 8.42
N GLU A 54 5.82 10.17 8.62
CA GLU A 54 6.79 10.10 9.73
C GLU A 54 7.90 11.16 9.63
N GLU A 55 8.34 11.48 8.42
CA GLU A 55 9.44 12.42 8.20
C GLU A 55 9.00 13.86 8.49
N ILE A 56 7.77 14.22 8.11
CA ILE A 56 7.17 15.52 8.38
C ILE A 56 6.91 15.71 9.88
N GLU A 57 6.47 14.68 10.60
CA GLU A 57 6.27 14.74 12.06
C GLU A 57 7.60 14.96 12.81
N LYS A 58 8.70 14.35 12.35
CA LYS A 58 10.05 14.54 12.90
C LYS A 58 10.55 15.97 12.73
N VAL A 59 10.32 16.59 11.57
CA VAL A 59 10.67 18.01 11.33
C VAL A 59 9.85 18.94 12.22
N LYS A 60 8.57 18.65 12.43
CA LYS A 60 7.67 19.47 13.28
C LYS A 60 8.03 19.41 14.76
N LYS A 61 8.51 18.25 15.25
CA LYS A 61 9.00 18.10 16.64
C LYS A 61 10.35 18.80 16.87
N ARG A 62 11.24 18.86 15.87
CA ARG A 62 12.52 19.58 15.98
C ARG A 62 12.41 21.11 16.06
N LYS A 63 11.29 21.67 15.61
CA LYS A 63 11.03 23.12 15.65
C LYS A 63 10.34 23.59 16.94
N LYS A 64 10.05 22.68 17.88
CA LYS A 64 9.41 22.98 19.16
C LYS A 64 10.39 22.76 20.29
#